data_AF-L9L6R7-F1
#
_entry.id   AF-L9L6R7-F1
#
_cell.length_a   1.000
_cell.length_b   1.000
_cell.length_c   1.000
_cell.angle_alpha   90.00
_cell.angle_beta   90.00
_cell.angle_gamma   90.00
#
_symmetry.space_group_name_H-M   'P 1'
#
loop_
_entity.id
_entity.type
_entity.pdbx_description
1 polymer ?
#
loop_
_entity_poly.entity_id
_entity_poly.type
_entity_poly.pdbx_seq_one_letter_code
_entity_poly.pdbx_strand_id
1 'polypeptide(L)'
;MAKIKAPDLRGKKKEGLLKQLGNLKVEPSQLCVDKVTGRTASKLSKIRVVHKSIVRVLTVINQTQKENLRKFYKGKKFKPLDLRPKKTGAMRRQLNKHEESLKTKKQQWKERLYPLRKNFPLEKFYSQTLSPYKTG
;
A
#
# COMPACT_ATOMS: atom_id res chain seq x y z
N MET A 1 -15.97 -27.57 13.49
CA MET A 1 -16.24 -26.27 12.83
C MET A 1 -15.52 -26.21 11.51
N ALA A 2 -16.24 -25.83 10.45
CA ALA A 2 -15.63 -25.60 9.15
C ALA A 2 -14.83 -24.29 9.14
N LYS A 3 -13.79 -24.25 8.31
CA LYS A 3 -12.93 -23.08 8.12
C LYS A 3 -13.73 -21.96 7.43
N ILE A 4 -13.98 -20.86 8.13
CA ILE A 4 -14.68 -19.69 7.56
C ILE A 4 -13.79 -19.04 6.49
N LYS A 5 -14.31 -18.84 5.28
CA LYS A 5 -13.60 -18.16 4.19
C LYS A 5 -13.96 -16.67 4.20
N ALA A 6 -13.00 -15.83 3.81
CA ALA A 6 -13.19 -14.38 3.78
C ALA A 6 -14.18 -13.88 2.71
N PRO A 7 -14.25 -14.47 1.50
CA PRO A 7 -15.25 -14.06 0.50
C PRO A 7 -16.67 -14.16 1.02
N ASP A 8 -17.01 -15.25 1.72
CA ASP A 8 -18.34 -15.51 2.28
C ASP A 8 -18.77 -14.48 3.36
N LEU A 9 -17.82 -13.71 3.90
CA LEU A 9 -18.07 -12.65 4.88
C LEU A 9 -18.24 -11.28 4.21
N ARG A 10 -17.65 -11.09 3.02
CA ARG A 10 -17.79 -9.85 2.24
C ARG A 10 -19.19 -9.85 1.62
N GLY A 11 -20.02 -8.89 2.00
CA GLY A 11 -21.43 -8.79 1.57
C GLY A 11 -22.43 -9.00 2.71
N LYS A 12 -22.01 -9.57 3.85
CA LYS A 12 -22.84 -9.62 5.06
C LYS A 12 -22.88 -8.26 5.75
N LYS A 13 -24.02 -7.91 6.34
CA LYS A 13 -24.18 -6.70 7.16
C LYS A 13 -23.30 -6.78 8.42
N LYS A 14 -22.83 -5.63 8.91
CA LYS A 14 -21.97 -5.51 10.10
C LYS A 14 -22.57 -6.20 11.33
N GLU A 15 -23.87 -6.03 11.54
CA GLU A 15 -24.59 -6.66 12.66
C GLU A 15 -24.53 -8.19 12.61
N GLY A 16 -24.69 -8.79 11.43
CA GLY A 16 -24.57 -10.24 11.24
C GLY A 16 -23.16 -10.73 11.56
N LEU A 17 -22.14 -9.97 11.18
CA LEU A 17 -20.74 -10.30 11.49
C LEU A 17 -20.44 -10.18 13.00
N LEU A 18 -21.03 -9.21 13.69
CA LEU A 18 -20.88 -9.05 15.14
C LEU A 18 -21.56 -10.19 15.92
N LYS A 19 -22.75 -10.62 15.50
CA LYS A 19 -23.41 -11.81 16.07
C LYS A 19 -22.56 -13.07 15.85
N GLN A 20 -22.07 -13.28 14.64
CA GLN A 20 -21.18 -14.41 14.32
C GLN A 20 -19.89 -14.37 15.15
N LEU A 21 -19.33 -13.18 15.38
CA LEU A 21 -18.15 -12.99 16.22
C LEU A 21 -18.42 -13.33 17.69
N GLY A 22 -19.59 -12.95 18.23
CA GLY A 22 -20.00 -13.28 19.60
C GLY A 22 -20.04 -14.80 19.82
N ASN A 23 -20.69 -15.53 18.91
CA ASN A 23 -20.78 -16.99 18.99
C ASN A 23 -19.39 -17.66 18.93
N LEU A 24 -18.52 -17.17 18.04
CA LEU A 24 -17.16 -17.72 17.89
C LEU A 24 -16.24 -17.46 19.10
N LYS A 25 -16.55 -16.46 19.93
CA LYS A 25 -15.74 -16.13 21.12
C LYS A 25 -16.02 -17.04 22.32
N VAL A 26 -17.17 -17.71 22.36
CA VAL A 26 -17.53 -18.64 23.45
C VAL A 26 -16.72 -19.95 23.34
N GLU A 27 -16.56 -20.46 22.13
CA GLU A 27 -15.83 -21.69 21.80
C GLU A 27 -14.37 -21.77 22.32
N PRO A 28 -13.48 -20.76 22.13
CA PRO A 28 -12.10 -20.85 22.60
C PRO A 28 -11.99 -20.94 24.12
N SER A 29 -12.90 -20.30 24.87
CA SER A 29 -12.93 -20.40 26.34
C SER A 29 -13.20 -21.84 26.77
N GLN A 30 -14.16 -22.51 26.14
CA GLN A 30 -14.47 -23.91 26.40
C GLN A 30 -13.30 -24.84 26.04
N LEU A 31 -12.64 -24.58 24.90
CA LEU A 31 -11.48 -25.36 24.46
C LEU A 31 -10.24 -25.16 25.34
N CYS A 32 -10.10 -24.00 26.00
CA CYS A 32 -9.03 -23.76 26.97
C CYS A 32 -9.20 -24.61 28.23
N VAL A 33 -10.43 -24.70 28.75
CA VAL A 33 -10.77 -25.60 29.87
C VAL A 33 -10.47 -27.05 29.50
N ASP A 34 -10.96 -27.51 28.34
CA ASP A 34 -10.72 -28.87 27.85
C ASP A 34 -9.21 -29.19 27.68
N LYS A 35 -8.39 -28.20 27.33
CA LYS A 35 -6.93 -28.33 27.22
C LYS A 35 -6.29 -28.57 28.59
N VAL A 36 -6.71 -27.82 29.62
CA VAL A 36 -6.19 -27.98 30.99
C VAL A 36 -6.57 -29.34 31.56
N THR A 37 -7.77 -29.84 31.27
CA THR A 37 -8.24 -31.16 31.72
C THR A 37 -7.64 -32.34 30.92
N GLY A 38 -6.73 -32.10 29.96
CA GLY A 38 -6.04 -33.17 29.24
C GLY A 38 -6.92 -34.01 28.30
N ARG A 39 -8.02 -33.45 27.78
CA ARG A 39 -8.97 -34.17 26.90
C ARG A 39 -8.44 -34.36 25.47
N THR A 40 -9.17 -35.17 24.68
CA THR A 40 -8.85 -35.65 23.33
C THR A 40 -8.19 -34.64 22.39
N ALA A 41 -7.08 -35.05 21.75
CA ALA A 41 -6.30 -34.25 20.80
C ALA A 41 -7.10 -33.67 19.61
N SER A 42 -8.15 -34.37 19.17
CA SER A 42 -9.03 -33.93 18.08
C SER A 42 -9.77 -32.62 18.42
N LYS A 43 -10.11 -32.36 19.69
CA LYS A 43 -10.70 -31.09 20.14
C LYS A 43 -9.68 -29.97 20.16
N LEU A 44 -8.45 -30.25 20.57
CA LEU A 44 -7.35 -29.26 20.63
C LEU A 44 -6.96 -28.72 19.25
N SER A 45 -7.04 -29.57 18.22
CA SER A 45 -6.79 -29.16 16.82
C SER A 45 -7.73 -28.03 16.35
N LYS A 46 -8.92 -27.89 16.96
CA LYS A 46 -9.92 -26.88 16.60
C LYS A 46 -9.53 -25.47 17.05
N ILE A 47 -8.68 -25.32 18.09
CA ILE A 47 -8.26 -24.02 18.64
C ILE A 47 -7.69 -23.12 17.54
N ARG A 48 -6.75 -23.64 16.74
CA ARG A 48 -6.12 -22.90 15.64
C ARG A 48 -7.13 -22.48 14.58
N VAL A 49 -8.12 -23.33 14.28
CA VAL A 49 -9.14 -23.07 13.27
C VAL A 49 -10.10 -21.97 13.74
N VAL A 50 -10.52 -22.02 15.00
CA VAL A 50 -11.41 -21.02 15.61
C VAL A 50 -10.71 -19.66 15.71
N HIS A 51 -9.47 -19.60 16.20
CA HIS A 51 -8.68 -18.36 16.28
C HIS A 51 -8.52 -17.71 14.91
N LYS A 52 -8.16 -18.48 13.88
CA LYS A 52 -8.05 -17.96 12.51
C LYS A 52 -9.39 -17.47 11.98
N SER A 53 -10.49 -18.08 12.38
CA SER A 53 -11.83 -17.67 11.97
C SER A 53 -12.25 -16.35 12.63
N ILE A 54 -11.99 -16.17 13.94
CA ILE A 54 -12.22 -14.91 14.67
C ILE A 54 -11.43 -13.77 14.01
N VAL A 55 -10.14 -13.98 13.77
CA VAL A 55 -9.28 -12.97 13.15
C VAL A 55 -9.79 -12.59 11.76
N ARG A 56 -10.26 -13.54 10.95
CA ARG A 56 -10.85 -13.24 9.63
C ARG A 56 -12.09 -12.36 9.72
N VAL A 57 -13.02 -12.66 10.63
CA VAL A 57 -14.24 -11.85 10.83
C VAL A 57 -13.88 -10.43 11.25
N LEU A 58 -13.01 -10.28 12.26
CA LEU A 58 -12.51 -8.96 12.71
C LEU A 58 -11.81 -8.19 11.58
N THR A 59 -11.01 -8.90 10.76
CA THR A 59 -10.31 -8.28 9.63
C THR A 59 -11.28 -7.73 8.60
N VAL A 60 -12.34 -8.46 8.25
CA VAL A 60 -13.36 -8.00 7.29
C VAL A 60 -14.15 -6.81 7.84
N ILE A 61 -14.51 -6.82 9.12
CA ILE A 61 -15.16 -5.68 9.79
C ILE A 61 -14.24 -4.44 9.74
N ASN A 62 -12.97 -4.59 10.07
CA ASN A 62 -12.00 -3.48 10.06
C ASN A 62 -11.72 -2.96 8.65
N GLN A 63 -11.67 -3.85 7.65
CA GLN A 63 -11.50 -3.46 6.24
C GLN A 63 -12.68 -2.62 5.75
N THR A 64 -13.91 -3.10 5.96
CA THR A 64 -15.14 -2.39 5.54
C THR A 64 -15.28 -1.03 6.24
N GLN A 65 -14.98 -0.97 7.55
CA GLN A 65 -14.96 0.29 8.30
C GLN A 65 -13.92 1.28 7.74
N LYS A 66 -12.67 0.83 7.51
CA LYS A 66 -11.62 1.69 6.96
C LYS A 66 -11.95 2.16 5.54
N GLU A 67 -12.55 1.31 4.72
CA GLU A 67 -12.98 1.66 3.37
C GLU A 67 -14.05 2.76 3.39
N ASN A 68 -15.06 2.62 4.25
CA ASN A 68 -16.10 3.64 4.41
C ASN A 68 -15.53 4.98 4.92
N LEU A 69 -14.58 4.94 5.86
CA LEU A 69 -13.88 6.14 6.32
C LEU A 69 -13.04 6.77 5.20
N ARG A 70 -12.38 5.97 4.34
CA ARG A 70 -11.64 6.48 3.18
C ARG A 70 -12.55 7.17 2.17
N LYS A 71 -13.77 6.64 1.96
CA LYS A 71 -14.80 7.28 1.11
C LYS A 71 -15.23 8.62 1.72
N PHE A 72 -15.52 8.66 3.02
CA PHE A 72 -15.94 9.88 3.73
C PHE A 72 -14.86 10.98 3.77
N TYR A 73 -13.59 10.63 3.96
CA TYR A 73 -12.46 11.57 3.99
C TYR A 73 -11.82 11.76 2.61
N LYS A 74 -12.44 11.30 1.52
CA LYS A 74 -11.96 11.58 0.16
C LYS A 74 -12.07 13.08 -0.11
N GLY A 75 -11.03 13.69 -0.69
CA GLY A 75 -10.98 15.13 -0.98
C GLY A 75 -10.77 16.07 0.22
N LYS A 76 -11.05 15.63 1.45
CA LYS A 76 -10.85 16.47 2.66
C LYS A 76 -9.36 16.71 2.93
N LYS A 77 -9.00 17.96 3.25
CA LYS A 77 -7.63 18.39 3.61
C LYS A 77 -7.12 17.67 4.86
N PHE A 78 -7.93 17.64 5.92
CA PHE A 78 -7.56 17.04 7.20
C PHE A 78 -8.09 15.61 7.31
N LYS A 79 -7.18 14.64 7.27
CA LYS A 79 -7.46 13.22 7.48
C LYS A 79 -6.80 12.73 8.76
N PRO A 80 -7.42 11.78 9.47
CA PRO A 80 -6.81 11.15 10.64
C PRO A 80 -5.50 10.44 10.26
N LEU A 81 -4.56 10.37 11.20
CA LEU A 81 -3.21 9.83 10.99
C LEU A 81 -3.20 8.40 10.44
N ASP A 82 -4.20 7.59 10.80
CA ASP A 82 -4.32 6.21 10.35
C ASP A 82 -4.67 6.05 8.87
N LEU A 83 -5.33 7.05 8.29
CA LEU A 83 -5.71 7.06 6.86
C LEU A 83 -4.67 7.74 5.98
N ARG A 84 -3.66 8.38 6.56
CA ARG A 84 -2.57 9.00 5.80
C ARG A 84 -1.68 7.92 5.17
N PRO A 85 -1.09 8.18 3.99
CA PRO A 85 -0.13 7.27 3.40
C PRO A 85 1.06 7.05 4.36
N LYS A 86 1.43 5.79 4.58
CA LYS A 86 2.58 5.43 5.41
C LYS A 86 3.86 5.61 4.59
N LYS A 87 4.49 6.78 4.74
CA LYS A 87 5.80 7.14 4.17
C LYS A 87 6.81 7.35 5.30
N THR A 88 8.10 7.29 4.97
CA THR A 88 9.17 7.66 5.91
C THR A 88 9.04 9.12 6.35
N GLY A 89 9.64 9.47 7.49
CA GLY A 89 9.64 10.85 7.98
C GLY A 89 10.26 11.84 6.99
N ALA A 90 11.39 11.46 6.38
CA ALA A 90 12.07 12.25 5.36
C ALA A 90 11.18 12.53 4.14
N MET A 91 10.55 11.50 3.57
CA MET A 91 9.65 11.63 2.42
C MET A 91 8.40 12.48 2.69
N ARG A 92 8.00 12.66 3.96
CA ARG A 92 6.87 13.55 4.32
C ARG A 92 7.28 15.02 4.43
N ARG A 93 8.55 15.29 4.72
CA ARG A 93 9.10 16.64 4.85
C ARG A 93 9.69 17.18 3.55
N GLN A 94 10.02 16.31 2.61
CA GLN A 94 10.45 16.68 1.27
C GLN A 94 9.39 17.55 0.57
N LEU A 95 9.85 18.49 -0.24
CA LEU A 95 9.01 19.33 -1.08
C LEU A 95 8.17 18.50 -2.05
N ASN A 96 7.03 19.05 -2.47
CA ASN A 96 6.24 18.43 -3.52
C ASN A 96 6.97 18.56 -4.87
N LYS A 97 6.80 17.58 -5.78
CA LYS A 97 7.39 17.64 -7.13
C LYS A 97 7.08 18.95 -7.87
N HIS A 98 5.89 19.50 -7.65
CA HIS A 98 5.51 20.80 -8.20
C HIS A 98 6.39 21.92 -7.65
N GLU A 99 6.55 21.99 -6.33
CA GLU A 99 7.41 22.97 -5.64
C GLU A 99 8.87 22.83 -6.08
N GLU A 100 9.38 21.60 -6.18
CA GLU A 100 10.73 21.31 -6.69
C GLU A 100 10.91 21.76 -8.16
N SER A 101 9.85 21.69 -8.96
CA SER A 101 9.87 22.10 -10.38
C SER A 101 9.66 23.61 -10.60
N LEU A 102 9.34 24.38 -9.55
CA LEU A 102 9.11 25.81 -9.69
C LEU A 102 10.41 26.51 -10.09
N LYS A 103 10.36 27.19 -11.24
CA LYS A 103 11.47 27.97 -11.78
C LYS A 103 11.09 29.44 -11.80
N THR A 104 12.05 30.31 -11.58
CA THR A 104 11.86 31.75 -11.73
C THR A 104 11.52 32.10 -13.18
N LYS A 105 10.76 33.19 -13.40
CA LYS A 105 10.41 33.64 -14.76
C LYS A 105 11.64 33.84 -15.65
N LYS A 106 12.74 34.35 -15.07
CA LYS A 106 14.03 34.52 -15.73
C LYS A 106 14.63 33.19 -16.20
N GLN A 107 14.59 32.17 -15.35
CA GLN A 107 15.09 30.84 -15.70
C GLN A 107 14.23 30.18 -16.78
N GLN A 108 12.90 30.28 -16.68
CA GLN A 108 11.98 29.75 -17.71
C GLN A 108 12.24 30.39 -19.08
N TRP A 109 12.48 31.71 -19.11
CA TRP A 109 12.81 32.42 -20.34
C TRP A 109 14.15 31.92 -20.92
N LYS A 110 15.19 31.79 -20.09
CA LYS A 110 16.50 31.28 -20.50
C LYS A 110 16.43 29.86 -21.07
N GLU A 111 15.69 28.97 -20.41
CA GLU A 111 15.51 27.58 -20.87
C GLU A 111 14.72 27.48 -22.17
N ARG A 112 13.76 28.37 -22.40
CA ARG A 112 13.01 28.46 -23.66
C ARG A 112 13.90 28.94 -24.81
N LEU A 113 14.76 29.92 -24.55
CA LEU A 113 15.68 30.48 -25.55
C LEU A 113 16.83 29.53 -25.89
N TYR A 114 17.39 28.85 -24.88
CA TYR A 114 18.57 28.01 -25.04
C TYR A 114 18.30 26.59 -24.53
N PRO A 115 17.46 25.80 -25.24
CA PRO A 115 17.25 24.41 -24.90
C PRO A 115 18.52 23.59 -25.16
N LEU A 116 18.85 22.68 -24.25
CA LEU A 116 19.91 21.69 -24.45
C LEU A 116 19.55 20.81 -25.66
N ARG A 117 20.29 20.96 -26.75
CA ARG A 117 20.10 20.14 -27.96
C ARG A 117 20.83 18.81 -27.77
N LYS A 118 20.11 17.70 -27.87
CA LYS A 118 20.63 16.35 -27.59
C LYS A 118 21.57 15.80 -28.67
N ASN A 119 21.53 16.36 -29.88
CA ASN A 119 22.28 15.88 -31.04
C ASN A 119 23.13 17.00 -31.65
N PHE A 120 24.32 17.26 -31.09
CA PHE A 120 25.39 17.93 -31.84
C PHE A 120 26.40 16.84 -32.20
N PRO A 121 26.39 16.31 -33.43
CA PRO A 121 27.37 15.31 -33.84
C PRO A 121 28.74 15.97 -33.98
N LEU A 122 29.59 15.79 -32.97
CA LEU A 122 30.98 16.26 -32.98
C LEU A 122 31.86 15.49 -33.98
N GLU A 123 31.40 14.34 -34.50
CA GLU A 123 32.17 13.49 -35.42
C GLU A 123 32.27 14.01 -36.85
N LYS A 124 31.40 14.93 -37.30
CA LYS A 124 31.43 15.40 -38.70
C LYS A 124 32.47 16.48 -38.98
N PHE A 125 33.12 17.06 -37.97
CA PHE A 125 34.11 18.13 -38.16
C PHE A 125 35.57 17.64 -38.25
N TYR A 126 35.88 16.43 -37.80
CA TYR A 126 37.26 15.92 -37.75
C TYR A 126 37.66 15.03 -38.94
N SER A 127 36.73 14.64 -39.82
CA SER A 127 37.04 13.75 -40.96
C SER A 127 37.43 14.46 -42.25
N GLN A 128 37.47 15.81 -42.28
CA GLN A 128 37.80 16.59 -43.49
C GLN A 128 39.23 17.16 -43.50
N THR A 129 40.00 17.06 -42.41
CA THR A 129 41.34 17.68 -42.30
C THR A 129 42.51 16.70 -42.34
N LEU A 130 42.30 15.43 -42.63
CA LEU A 130 43.38 14.46 -42.85
C LEU A 130 43.39 13.98 -44.30
N SER A 131 43.82 14.87 -45.21
CA SER A 131 44.33 14.45 -46.52
C SER A 131 45.78 13.99 -46.34
N PRO A 132 46.11 12.69 -46.52
CA PRO A 132 47.48 12.26 -46.48
C PRO A 132 48.19 12.75 -47.74
N TYR A 133 49.37 13.35 -47.58
CA TYR A 133 50.28 13.66 -48.66
C TYR A 133 50.49 12.40 -49.52
N LYS A 134 50.06 12.45 -50.78
CA LYS A 134 50.41 11.45 -51.80
C LYS A 134 51.88 11.62 -52.15
N THR A 135 52.69 10.67 -51.71
CA THR A 135 54.03 10.40 -52.25
C THR A 135 53.93 9.22 -53.23
N GLY A 136 54.47 9.36 -54.43
CA GLY A 136 54.62 8.29 -55.43
C GLY A 136 54.05 8.67 -56.78
#